data_AF-A0A6G9XS56-F1
#
_entry.id   AF-A0A6G9XS56-F1
#
_cell.length_a   1.000
_cell.length_b   1.000
_cell.length_c   1.000
_cell.angle_alpha   90.00
_cell.angle_beta   90.00
_cell.angle_gamma   90.00
#
_symmetry.space_group_name_H-M   'P 1'
#
loop_
_entity.id
_entity.type
_entity.pdbx_description
1 polymer ?
#
loop_
_entity_poly.entity_id
_entity_poly.type
_entity_poly.pdbx_seq_one_letter_code
_entity_poly.pdbx_strand_id
1 'polypeptide(L)'
;MKSLKKSLSAVAFAGGLIATFGAGVLLSPGAGAQPADADAAITAHYEEKGGASTPLGEKVGAVYAFGPDGAAQDYRGGKIVYSPETGAKVMYGAILDKYLALGGASTDIGYPVNDESDAPVAGTARYSEFSAADGATIQWSPQNGAWLVRGPIRTAWSHLKATDGPLGNPTSDTTVADGVYSQTFSGQHGNPVQVRWSEADGFATVPPEIAGELRGLDVSAPGAAPGSVVTGGDPEPATQAAPDGDSGSSSNAKWWALPIGLVIAAVAGLLAAMVGRGRGEHGASGRGTPVPAGSAGTAQPRGGSHVATPQQVHTDTGTTRNL
;
A
#
# COMPACT_ATOMS: atom_id res chain seq x y z
N MET A 1 72.63 2.97 39.50
CA MET A 1 72.70 2.79 38.04
C MET A 1 72.48 4.14 37.36
N LYS A 2 73.25 4.39 36.30
CA LYS A 2 73.71 5.69 35.80
C LYS A 2 72.61 6.55 35.16
N SER A 3 72.52 7.79 35.63
CA SER A 3 72.13 8.97 34.85
C SER A 3 73.10 9.14 33.67
N LEU A 4 72.58 9.36 32.46
CA LEU A 4 73.37 9.91 31.35
C LEU A 4 72.56 10.99 30.63
N LYS A 5 72.80 12.24 31.04
CA LYS A 5 72.62 13.42 30.19
C LYS A 5 73.79 13.45 29.19
N LYS A 6 73.50 13.51 27.89
CA LYS A 6 74.38 14.12 26.89
C LYS A 6 73.54 14.81 25.82
N SER A 7 73.60 16.13 25.82
CA SER A 7 73.27 17.00 24.69
C SER A 7 74.32 16.83 23.58
N LEU A 8 73.94 17.03 22.32
CA LEU A 8 74.75 17.76 21.32
C LEU A 8 73.92 18.09 20.07
N SER A 9 73.83 19.39 19.85
CA SER A 9 73.69 20.24 18.66
C SER A 9 73.17 19.70 17.32
N ALA A 10 72.31 20.56 16.74
CA ALA A 10 71.74 20.59 15.41
C ALA A 10 72.72 20.33 14.24
N VAL A 11 72.20 19.64 13.22
CA VAL A 11 72.57 19.87 11.82
C VAL A 11 71.26 20.01 11.04
N ALA A 12 71.04 21.21 10.52
CA ALA A 12 70.04 21.48 9.51
C ALA A 12 70.52 20.91 8.17
N PHE A 13 69.70 20.09 7.52
CA PHE A 13 69.73 19.94 6.08
C PHE A 13 68.32 20.15 5.54
N ALA A 14 68.20 21.18 4.71
CA ALA A 14 67.02 21.53 3.97
C ALA A 14 66.62 20.37 3.03
N GLY A 15 65.36 19.98 3.12
CA GLY A 15 64.74 19.00 2.24
C GLY A 15 63.24 19.13 2.40
N GLY A 16 62.65 20.05 1.65
CA GLY A 16 61.22 20.33 1.69
C GLY A 16 60.40 19.10 1.32
N LEU A 17 59.43 18.79 2.18
CA LEU A 17 58.16 18.25 1.74
C LEU A 17 57.11 18.83 2.67
N ILE A 18 56.65 20.03 2.34
CA ILE A 18 55.37 20.52 2.86
C ILE A 18 54.33 19.59 2.23
N ALA A 19 53.96 18.53 2.95
CA ALA A 19 52.71 17.86 2.68
C ALA A 19 51.61 18.83 3.14
N THR A 20 51.24 19.75 2.27
CA THR A 20 49.93 20.39 2.33
C THR A 20 48.92 19.25 2.29
N PHE A 21 48.38 18.87 3.44
CA PHE A 21 47.08 18.23 3.47
C PHE A 21 46.13 19.31 2.97
N GLY A 22 45.90 19.29 1.66
CA GLY A 22 44.78 20.01 1.07
C GLY A 22 43.55 19.57 1.82
N ALA A 23 42.91 20.52 2.51
CA ALA A 23 41.55 20.37 2.97
C ALA A 23 40.68 20.25 1.71
N GLY A 24 40.65 19.05 1.13
CA GLY A 24 39.64 18.63 0.20
C GLY A 24 38.36 18.58 1.01
N VAL A 25 37.61 19.67 1.01
CA VAL A 25 36.18 19.62 1.31
C VAL A 25 35.60 18.72 0.23
N LEU A 26 35.52 17.42 0.54
CA LEU A 26 34.68 16.50 -0.20
C LEU A 26 33.26 16.99 0.05
N LEU A 27 32.74 17.80 -0.87
CA LEU A 27 31.32 18.06 -1.01
C LEU A 27 30.69 16.72 -1.40
N SER A 28 30.39 15.91 -0.39
CA SER A 28 29.48 14.78 -0.56
C SER A 28 28.19 15.33 -1.16
N PRO A 29 27.65 14.74 -2.24
CA PRO A 29 26.31 15.08 -2.70
C PRO A 29 25.36 14.89 -1.51
N GLY A 30 24.52 15.89 -1.27
CA GLY A 30 23.66 15.96 -0.08
C GLY A 30 22.80 14.71 0.07
N ALA A 31 23.30 13.73 0.82
CA ALA A 31 22.46 12.84 1.58
C ALA A 31 21.77 13.77 2.57
N GLY A 32 20.45 13.95 2.43
CA GLY A 32 19.68 14.68 3.43
C GLY A 32 20.11 14.20 4.82
N ALA A 33 20.45 15.13 5.70
CA ALA A 33 20.87 14.76 7.04
C ALA A 33 19.65 14.15 7.74
N GLN A 34 19.78 12.91 8.19
CA GLN A 34 18.74 12.30 9.04
C GLN A 34 18.67 13.03 10.39
N PRO A 35 17.52 13.03 11.08
CA PRO A 35 17.42 13.57 12.43
C PRO A 35 18.44 12.91 13.37
N ALA A 36 19.08 13.71 14.22
CA ALA A 36 20.21 13.26 15.05
C ALA A 36 19.81 12.17 16.07
N ASP A 37 18.54 12.13 16.45
CA ASP A 37 17.94 11.20 17.40
C ASP A 37 17.37 9.94 16.73
N ALA A 38 17.30 9.90 15.40
CA ALA A 38 16.62 8.84 14.67
C ALA A 38 17.22 7.45 14.92
N ASP A 39 18.56 7.31 14.89
CA ASP A 39 19.22 6.02 15.11
C ASP A 39 18.94 5.47 16.52
N ALA A 40 18.95 6.34 17.53
CA ALA A 40 18.65 5.96 18.90
C ALA A 40 17.17 5.57 19.07
N ALA A 41 16.24 6.34 18.50
CA ALA A 41 14.80 6.07 18.56
C ALA A 41 14.44 4.76 17.84
N ILE A 42 15.01 4.53 16.64
CA ILE A 42 14.82 3.30 15.88
C ILE A 42 15.37 2.10 16.65
N THR A 43 16.58 2.22 17.19
CA THR A 43 17.22 1.13 17.95
C THR A 43 16.42 0.79 19.21
N ALA A 44 15.97 1.80 19.96
CA ALA A 44 15.14 1.59 21.14
C ALA A 44 13.82 0.87 20.79
N HIS A 45 13.14 1.29 19.71
CA HIS A 45 11.90 0.65 19.26
C HIS A 45 12.12 -0.79 18.80
N TYR A 46 13.23 -1.04 18.09
CA TYR A 46 13.62 -2.39 17.68
C TYR A 46 13.81 -3.33 18.87
N GLU A 47 14.53 -2.87 19.90
CA GLU A 47 14.76 -3.63 21.13
C GLU A 47 13.46 -3.85 21.92
N GLU A 48 12.61 -2.82 22.02
CA GLU A 48 11.29 -2.91 22.67
C GLU A 48 10.43 -4.03 22.05
N LYS A 49 10.42 -4.16 20.72
CA LYS A 49 9.63 -5.21 20.04
C LYS A 49 10.23 -6.61 20.21
N GLY A 50 11.47 -6.74 20.70
CA GLY A 50 12.18 -8.01 20.87
C GLY A 50 13.28 -8.27 19.83
N GLY A 51 13.66 -7.25 19.06
CA GLY A 51 14.78 -7.28 18.13
C GLY A 51 14.72 -8.41 17.12
N ALA A 52 15.85 -9.10 16.94
CA ALA A 52 16.03 -10.15 15.93
C ALA A 52 15.17 -11.41 16.16
N SER A 53 14.58 -11.56 17.36
CA SER A 53 13.68 -12.68 17.67
C SER A 53 12.26 -12.51 17.08
N THR A 54 11.96 -11.33 16.54
CA THR A 54 10.69 -11.01 15.91
C THR A 54 10.71 -11.32 14.40
N PRO A 55 9.55 -11.33 13.72
CA PRO A 55 9.49 -11.40 12.26
C PRO A 55 10.26 -10.29 11.53
N LEU A 56 10.58 -9.17 12.20
CA LEU A 56 11.39 -8.09 11.64
C LEU A 56 12.81 -8.58 11.31
N GLY A 57 13.37 -9.44 12.16
CA GLY A 57 14.68 -10.06 11.98
C GLY A 57 15.86 -9.08 12.08
N GLU A 58 16.98 -9.45 11.46
CA GLU A 58 18.24 -8.71 11.51
C GLU A 58 18.20 -7.39 10.73
N LYS A 59 18.97 -6.40 11.23
CA LYS A 59 19.18 -5.11 10.58
C LYS A 59 19.90 -5.27 9.23
N VAL A 60 19.47 -4.51 8.22
CA VAL A 60 20.03 -4.48 6.88
C VAL A 60 20.52 -3.06 6.57
N GLY A 61 21.84 -2.88 6.49
CA GLY A 61 22.44 -1.57 6.25
C GLY A 61 22.36 -0.63 7.46
N ALA A 62 22.71 0.64 7.23
CA ALA A 62 22.65 1.69 8.25
C ALA A 62 21.31 2.46 8.19
N VAL A 63 21.02 3.25 9.24
CA VAL A 63 19.90 4.18 9.22
C VAL A 63 20.17 5.24 8.17
N TYR A 64 19.15 5.61 7.41
CA TYR A 64 19.27 6.58 6.32
C TYR A 64 18.09 7.54 6.31
N ALA A 65 18.25 8.72 5.71
CA ALA A 65 17.18 9.71 5.61
C ALA A 65 16.00 9.18 4.77
N PHE A 66 14.78 9.42 5.23
CA PHE A 66 13.57 8.91 4.61
C PHE A 66 12.45 9.94 4.70
N GLY A 67 12.06 10.49 3.54
CA GLY A 67 11.18 11.67 3.48
C GLY A 67 11.91 12.96 3.88
N PRO A 68 11.17 14.07 4.04
CA PRO A 68 11.75 15.39 4.30
C PRO A 68 12.44 15.51 5.67
N ASP A 69 11.86 14.91 6.72
CA ASP A 69 12.24 15.18 8.12
C ASP A 69 12.47 13.90 8.94
N GLY A 70 12.64 12.77 8.26
CA GLY A 70 12.62 11.45 8.89
C GLY A 70 13.78 10.56 8.51
N ALA A 71 13.77 9.38 9.10
CA ALA A 71 14.74 8.34 8.81
C ALA A 71 14.09 6.98 8.74
N ALA A 72 14.78 6.03 8.14
CA ALA A 72 14.36 4.65 8.14
C ALA A 72 15.53 3.70 8.34
N GLN A 73 15.20 2.52 8.85
CA GLN A 73 16.09 1.38 8.94
C GLN A 73 15.42 0.18 8.30
N ASP A 74 16.13 -0.44 7.35
CA ASP A 74 15.74 -1.72 6.78
C ASP A 74 16.11 -2.87 7.70
N TYR A 75 15.21 -3.84 7.74
CA TYR A 75 15.40 -5.14 8.37
C TYR A 75 14.96 -6.24 7.40
N ARG A 76 15.39 -7.47 7.65
CA ARG A 76 15.08 -8.58 6.73
C ARG A 76 13.58 -8.80 6.49
N GLY A 77 12.75 -8.57 7.50
CA GLY A 77 11.30 -8.79 7.44
C GLY A 77 10.46 -7.52 7.34
N GLY A 78 11.06 -6.34 7.33
CA GLY A 78 10.31 -5.08 7.37
C GLY A 78 11.18 -3.85 7.52
N LYS A 79 10.56 -2.74 7.92
CA LYS A 79 11.22 -1.45 8.04
C LYS A 79 10.71 -0.74 9.29
N ILE A 80 11.61 -0.11 10.04
CA ILE A 80 11.24 0.88 11.05
C ILE A 80 11.43 2.26 10.42
N VAL A 81 10.40 3.08 10.46
CA VAL A 81 10.41 4.47 9.97
C VAL A 81 10.24 5.39 11.18
N TYR A 82 11.03 6.46 11.20
CA TYR A 82 11.05 7.47 12.25
C TYR A 82 10.72 8.84 11.68
N SER A 83 9.91 9.60 12.41
CA SER A 83 9.85 11.06 12.31
C SER A 83 9.83 11.67 13.72
N PRO A 84 10.26 12.93 13.90
CA PRO A 84 10.14 13.62 15.18
C PRO A 84 8.70 13.70 15.71
N GLU A 85 7.72 13.79 14.82
CA GLU A 85 6.31 13.93 15.18
C GLU A 85 5.66 12.61 15.58
N THR A 86 5.95 11.53 14.85
CA THR A 86 5.30 10.23 15.05
C THR A 86 6.16 9.23 15.81
N GLY A 87 7.45 9.50 16.00
CA GLY A 87 8.41 8.55 16.56
C GLY A 87 8.69 7.37 15.63
N ALA A 88 9.38 6.36 16.17
CA ALA A 88 9.69 5.14 15.41
C ALA A 88 8.44 4.23 15.34
N LYS A 89 8.15 3.72 14.14
CA LYS A 89 7.05 2.79 13.86
C LYS A 89 7.48 1.70 12.91
N VAL A 90 7.04 0.48 13.17
CA VAL A 90 7.39 -0.70 12.37
C VAL A 90 6.30 -1.07 11.37
N MET A 91 6.72 -1.41 10.15
CA MET A 91 5.86 -1.93 9.09
C MET A 91 6.49 -3.15 8.42
N TYR A 92 5.64 -4.01 7.88
CA TYR A 92 6.00 -5.30 7.31
C TYR A 92 5.33 -5.52 5.94
N GLY A 93 5.90 -6.45 5.17
CA GLY A 93 5.29 -7.08 4.00
C GLY A 93 4.48 -6.16 3.08
N ALA A 94 3.24 -6.57 2.78
CA ALA A 94 2.41 -5.91 1.77
C ALA A 94 2.01 -4.46 2.11
N ILE A 95 1.88 -4.12 3.39
CA ILE A 95 1.60 -2.73 3.81
C ILE A 95 2.82 -1.86 3.56
N LEU A 96 4.01 -2.34 3.93
CA LEU A 96 5.27 -1.66 3.64
C LEU A 96 5.48 -1.50 2.13
N ASP A 97 5.29 -2.58 1.36
CA ASP A 97 5.44 -2.55 -0.11
C ASP A 97 4.51 -1.51 -0.73
N LYS A 98 3.25 -1.47 -0.27
CA LYS A 98 2.27 -0.48 -0.73
C LYS A 98 2.68 0.93 -0.39
N TYR A 99 3.13 1.18 0.84
CA TYR A 99 3.59 2.48 1.30
C TYR A 99 4.76 2.99 0.45
N LEU A 100 5.74 2.12 0.16
CA LEU A 100 6.88 2.47 -0.69
C LEU A 100 6.47 2.70 -2.15
N ALA A 101 5.52 1.93 -2.68
CA ALA A 101 4.99 2.12 -4.03
C ALA A 101 4.24 3.46 -4.19
N LEU A 102 3.66 3.98 -3.11
CA LEU A 102 3.05 5.31 -3.04
C LEU A 102 4.07 6.45 -2.83
N GLY A 103 5.37 6.15 -2.80
CA GLY A 103 6.45 7.12 -2.60
C GLY A 103 6.89 7.31 -1.14
N GLY A 104 6.32 6.53 -0.21
CA GLY A 104 6.66 6.56 1.21
C GLY A 104 6.45 7.95 1.85
N ALA A 105 7.33 8.32 2.77
CA ALA A 105 7.24 9.60 3.49
C ALA A 105 7.51 10.84 2.63
N SER A 106 7.84 10.66 1.35
CA SER A 106 8.10 11.79 0.43
C SER A 106 6.82 12.33 -0.22
N THR A 107 5.68 11.68 0.00
CA THR A 107 4.38 12.10 -0.52
C THR A 107 3.45 12.57 0.59
N ASP A 108 2.28 13.05 0.20
CA ASP A 108 1.24 13.60 1.07
C ASP A 108 0.61 12.56 2.03
N ILE A 109 0.95 11.27 1.87
CA ILE A 109 0.58 10.23 2.84
C ILE A 109 1.33 10.38 4.17
N GLY A 110 2.55 10.94 4.17
CA GLY A 110 3.34 11.21 5.38
C GLY A 110 3.98 9.99 6.04
N TYR A 111 4.21 10.09 7.35
CA TYR A 111 4.89 9.09 8.19
C TYR A 111 3.89 8.15 8.88
N PRO A 112 4.27 6.90 9.19
CA PRO A 112 3.42 6.02 9.99
C PRO A 112 3.22 6.59 11.40
N VAL A 113 1.99 6.48 11.90
CA VAL A 113 1.54 6.99 13.22
C VAL A 113 1.42 5.86 14.24
N ASN A 114 1.19 4.62 13.80
CA ASN A 114 1.14 3.43 14.63
C ASN A 114 2.04 2.31 14.08
N ASP A 115 2.38 1.36 14.95
CA ASP A 115 2.99 0.12 14.51
C ASP A 115 1.95 -0.68 13.74
N GLU A 116 2.38 -1.38 12.70
CA GLU A 116 1.47 -2.24 11.96
C GLU A 116 0.78 -3.25 12.90
N SER A 117 -0.54 -3.16 12.95
CA SER A 117 -1.36 -3.86 13.93
C SER A 117 -2.49 -4.61 13.24
N ASP A 118 -3.04 -5.61 13.93
CA ASP A 118 -4.23 -6.31 13.46
C ASP A 118 -5.43 -5.35 13.43
N ALA A 119 -6.20 -5.38 12.35
CA ALA A 119 -7.41 -4.57 12.23
C ALA A 119 -8.40 -4.97 13.34
N PRO A 120 -9.07 -4.02 14.03
CA PRO A 120 -9.86 -4.36 15.22
C PRO A 120 -11.13 -5.19 14.97
N VAL A 121 -11.44 -5.54 13.71
CA VAL A 121 -12.70 -6.18 13.33
C VAL A 121 -12.54 -7.20 12.19
N ALA A 122 -13.49 -8.14 12.08
CA ALA A 122 -13.31 -9.56 11.78
C ALA A 122 -12.37 -9.95 10.63
N GLY A 123 -11.20 -10.52 10.99
CA GLY A 123 -10.34 -11.27 10.07
C GLY A 123 -8.86 -11.22 10.43
N THR A 124 -8.04 -11.81 9.57
CA THR A 124 -6.58 -11.74 9.57
C THR A 124 -6.04 -10.43 8.94
N ALA A 125 -6.89 -9.40 8.84
CA ALA A 125 -6.53 -8.13 8.22
C ALA A 125 -5.59 -7.32 9.13
N ARG A 126 -4.72 -6.52 8.51
CA ARG A 126 -3.74 -5.66 9.21
C ARG A 126 -3.84 -4.24 8.66
N TYR A 127 -3.40 -3.27 9.44
CA TYR A 127 -3.40 -1.87 9.01
C TYR A 127 -2.24 -1.07 9.57
N SER A 128 -1.95 0.04 8.90
CA SER A 128 -1.12 1.13 9.41
C SER A 128 -1.76 2.45 9.05
N GLU A 129 -1.65 3.42 9.94
CA GLU A 129 -2.13 4.78 9.81
C GLU A 129 -0.97 5.72 9.55
N PHE A 130 -1.25 6.79 8.82
CA PHE A 130 -0.23 7.72 8.37
C PHE A 130 -0.64 9.16 8.63
N SER A 131 0.37 10.03 8.77
CA SER A 131 0.24 11.42 9.21
C SER A 131 -0.30 12.38 8.14
N ALA A 132 -0.90 11.87 7.07
CA ALA A 132 -1.56 12.68 6.05
C ALA A 132 -2.55 13.66 6.68
N ALA A 133 -2.56 14.91 6.22
CA ALA A 133 -3.42 15.96 6.78
C ALA A 133 -4.92 15.65 6.66
N ASP A 134 -5.32 14.92 5.62
CA ASP A 134 -6.69 14.44 5.40
C ASP A 134 -6.92 13.03 6.00
N GLY A 135 -5.92 12.47 6.69
CA GLY A 135 -5.93 11.13 7.27
C GLY A 135 -5.74 10.04 6.22
N ALA A 136 -4.85 9.09 6.50
CA ALA A 136 -4.59 7.96 5.62
C ALA A 136 -4.40 6.66 6.41
N THR A 137 -4.93 5.58 5.86
CA THR A 137 -4.72 4.22 6.34
C THR A 137 -4.40 3.33 5.16
N ILE A 138 -3.35 2.53 5.26
CA ILE A 138 -3.16 1.39 4.38
C ILE A 138 -3.67 0.17 5.11
N GLN A 139 -4.64 -0.51 4.52
CA GLN A 139 -5.19 -1.75 5.05
C GLN A 139 -4.84 -2.91 4.14
N TRP A 140 -4.40 -4.01 4.73
CA TRP A 140 -4.21 -5.29 4.06
C TRP A 140 -5.24 -6.33 4.50
N SER A 141 -5.75 -7.10 3.54
CA SER A 141 -6.49 -8.34 3.82
C SER A 141 -5.98 -9.49 2.92
N PRO A 142 -6.12 -10.76 3.33
CA PRO A 142 -5.62 -11.89 2.55
C PRO A 142 -6.24 -12.00 1.16
N GLN A 143 -7.53 -11.65 1.04
CA GLN A 143 -8.28 -11.78 -0.21
C GLN A 143 -8.00 -10.64 -1.18
N ASN A 144 -7.74 -9.42 -0.67
CA ASN A 144 -7.69 -8.23 -1.52
C ASN A 144 -6.29 -7.60 -1.62
N GLY A 145 -5.36 -7.91 -0.72
CA GLY A 145 -4.07 -7.24 -0.66
C GLY A 145 -4.14 -5.89 0.08
N ALA A 146 -3.13 -5.04 -0.13
CA ALA A 146 -2.95 -3.77 0.58
C ALA A 146 -3.43 -2.56 -0.24
N TRP A 147 -4.30 -1.74 0.33
CA TRP A 147 -4.93 -0.59 -0.32
C TRP A 147 -4.96 0.63 0.56
N LEU A 148 -4.76 1.80 -0.05
CA LEU A 148 -4.88 3.10 0.62
C LEU A 148 -6.35 3.51 0.76
N VAL A 149 -6.76 3.88 1.97
CA VAL A 149 -8.02 4.55 2.30
C VAL A 149 -7.68 5.90 2.92
N ARG A 150 -8.08 7.03 2.31
CA ARG A 150 -7.76 8.38 2.81
C ARG A 150 -8.92 9.36 2.77
N GLY A 151 -8.75 10.50 3.45
CA GLY A 151 -9.63 11.64 3.33
C GLY A 151 -11.07 11.36 3.77
N PRO A 152 -12.05 12.05 3.17
CA PRO A 152 -13.48 11.85 3.47
C PRO A 152 -13.94 10.40 3.30
N ILE A 153 -13.35 9.64 2.37
CA ILE A 153 -13.68 8.22 2.20
C ILE A 153 -13.22 7.40 3.41
N ARG A 154 -12.03 7.68 3.97
CA ARG A 154 -11.60 7.05 5.23
C ARG A 154 -12.54 7.40 6.38
N THR A 155 -12.97 8.65 6.47
CA THR A 155 -13.93 9.09 7.50
C THR A 155 -15.27 8.34 7.38
N ALA A 156 -15.84 8.24 6.18
CA ALA A 156 -17.04 7.45 5.93
C ALA A 156 -16.84 5.96 6.24
N TRP A 157 -15.71 5.40 5.84
CA TRP A 157 -15.41 4.00 6.06
C TRP A 157 -15.29 3.69 7.55
N SER A 158 -14.59 4.50 8.34
CA SER A 158 -14.54 4.36 9.80
C SER A 158 -15.90 4.54 10.47
N HIS A 159 -16.69 5.52 10.03
CA HIS A 159 -18.06 5.74 10.55
C HIS A 159 -18.96 4.52 10.31
N LEU A 160 -18.85 3.91 9.13
CA LEU A 160 -19.55 2.69 8.75
C LEU A 160 -18.88 1.42 9.27
N LYS A 161 -18.19 1.46 10.42
CA LYS A 161 -17.59 0.29 11.07
C LYS A 161 -16.53 -0.45 10.24
N ALA A 162 -15.86 0.26 9.34
CA ALA A 162 -14.75 -0.23 8.53
C ALA A 162 -15.08 -1.55 7.80
N THR A 163 -14.26 -2.58 7.96
CA THR A 163 -14.43 -3.88 7.29
C THR A 163 -15.69 -4.64 7.66
N ASP A 164 -16.29 -4.34 8.80
CA ASP A 164 -17.43 -5.08 9.34
C ASP A 164 -18.77 -4.47 8.92
N GLY A 165 -18.74 -3.25 8.41
CA GLY A 165 -19.93 -2.61 7.90
C GLY A 165 -20.18 -2.84 6.41
N PRO A 166 -21.12 -2.07 5.84
CA PRO A 166 -21.65 -2.32 4.51
C PRO A 166 -20.60 -2.16 3.39
N LEU A 167 -19.55 -1.37 3.63
CA LEU A 167 -18.47 -1.17 2.65
C LEU A 167 -17.55 -2.39 2.54
N GLY A 168 -17.24 -3.07 3.64
CA GLY A 168 -16.29 -4.18 3.64
C GLY A 168 -14.83 -3.73 3.46
N ASN A 169 -14.02 -4.60 2.86
CA ASN A 169 -12.59 -4.35 2.65
C ASN A 169 -12.35 -3.50 1.40
N PRO A 170 -11.36 -2.59 1.40
CA PRO A 170 -10.96 -1.89 0.19
C PRO A 170 -10.43 -2.88 -0.86
N THR A 171 -10.68 -2.57 -2.13
CA THR A 171 -10.23 -3.36 -3.29
C THR A 171 -9.48 -2.51 -4.33
N SER A 172 -9.31 -1.22 -4.03
CA SER A 172 -8.62 -0.22 -4.84
C SER A 172 -8.10 0.88 -3.93
N ASP A 173 -7.14 1.68 -4.39
CA ASP A 173 -6.74 2.90 -3.67
C ASP A 173 -7.81 3.98 -3.76
N THR A 174 -7.89 4.81 -2.72
CA THR A 174 -8.53 6.12 -2.88
C THR A 174 -7.78 6.92 -3.94
N THR A 175 -8.51 7.38 -4.95
CA THR A 175 -8.00 8.31 -5.96
C THR A 175 -8.62 9.69 -5.76
N VAL A 176 -7.85 10.74 -6.05
CA VAL A 176 -8.32 12.13 -5.99
C VAL A 176 -8.13 12.76 -7.36
N ALA A 177 -9.23 13.18 -7.98
CA ALA A 177 -9.22 13.88 -9.27
C ALA A 177 -10.20 15.05 -9.22
N ASP A 178 -9.73 16.27 -9.53
CA ASP A 178 -10.55 17.49 -9.52
C ASP A 178 -11.36 17.70 -8.22
N GLY A 179 -10.74 17.42 -7.07
CA GLY A 179 -11.39 17.53 -5.75
C GLY A 179 -12.38 16.40 -5.42
N VAL A 180 -12.47 15.39 -6.28
CA VAL A 180 -13.32 14.22 -6.10
C VAL A 180 -12.50 13.05 -5.58
N TYR A 181 -12.86 12.56 -4.41
CA TYR A 181 -12.33 11.31 -3.86
C TYR A 181 -13.16 10.15 -4.40
N SER A 182 -12.52 9.06 -4.84
CA SER A 182 -13.23 7.84 -5.26
C SER A 182 -12.49 6.56 -4.87
N GLN A 183 -13.26 5.53 -4.50
CA GLN A 183 -12.72 4.23 -4.11
C GLN A 183 -13.76 3.11 -4.26
N THR A 184 -13.27 1.89 -4.49
CA THR A 184 -14.07 0.66 -4.49
C THR A 184 -13.73 -0.22 -3.30
N PHE A 185 -14.78 -0.83 -2.74
CA PHE A 185 -14.74 -1.80 -1.66
C PHE A 185 -15.47 -3.10 -2.05
N SER A 186 -15.23 -4.17 -1.30
CA SER A 186 -15.81 -5.49 -1.57
C SER A 186 -17.31 -5.58 -1.29
N GLY A 187 -17.83 -4.70 -0.43
CA GLY A 187 -19.16 -4.76 0.16
C GLY A 187 -19.37 -5.91 1.13
N GLN A 188 -20.38 -5.78 1.98
CA GLN A 188 -20.87 -6.86 2.83
C GLN A 188 -21.58 -7.90 1.92
N HIS A 189 -21.14 -9.15 1.96
CA HIS A 189 -21.55 -10.25 1.07
C HIS A 189 -20.92 -10.27 -0.34
N GLY A 190 -19.88 -9.49 -0.60
CA GLY A 190 -19.10 -9.56 -1.85
C GLY A 190 -19.72 -8.83 -3.04
N ASN A 191 -20.77 -8.03 -2.82
CA ASN A 191 -21.30 -7.10 -3.81
C ASN A 191 -20.48 -5.80 -3.77
N PRO A 192 -19.69 -5.46 -4.81
CA PRO A 192 -18.80 -4.32 -4.74
C PRO A 192 -19.53 -3.01 -4.46
N VAL A 193 -18.95 -2.20 -3.57
CA VAL A 193 -19.46 -0.86 -3.27
C VAL A 193 -18.48 0.18 -3.79
N GLN A 194 -18.97 1.11 -4.60
CA GLN A 194 -18.20 2.28 -5.01
C GLN A 194 -18.61 3.47 -4.16
N VAL A 195 -17.63 4.21 -3.64
CA VAL A 195 -17.83 5.43 -2.88
C VAL A 195 -17.16 6.57 -3.62
N ARG A 196 -17.89 7.66 -3.79
CA ARG A 196 -17.39 8.95 -4.29
C ARG A 196 -17.74 10.03 -3.28
N TRP A 197 -16.84 10.99 -3.12
CA TRP A 197 -17.10 12.19 -2.35
C TRP A 197 -16.55 13.42 -3.07
N SER A 198 -17.28 14.53 -3.02
CA SER A 198 -16.80 15.87 -3.38
C SER A 198 -17.35 16.88 -2.38
N GLU A 199 -16.69 18.02 -2.22
CA GLU A 199 -17.18 19.09 -1.34
C GLU A 199 -18.55 19.63 -1.80
N ALA A 200 -18.78 19.68 -3.12
CA ALA A 200 -20.01 20.20 -3.71
C ALA A 200 -21.20 19.23 -3.58
N ASP A 201 -20.96 17.92 -3.74
CA ASP A 201 -22.03 16.92 -3.86
C ASP A 201 -22.18 16.04 -2.61
N GLY A 202 -21.18 16.05 -1.72
CA GLY A 202 -21.10 15.12 -0.59
C GLY A 202 -20.85 13.68 -1.04
N PHE A 203 -21.31 12.71 -0.23
CA PHE A 203 -21.16 11.28 -0.52
C PHE A 203 -22.17 10.78 -1.55
N ALA A 204 -21.67 10.06 -2.55
CA ALA A 204 -22.44 9.23 -3.46
C ALA A 204 -21.90 7.81 -3.42
N THR A 205 -22.80 6.82 -3.33
CA THR A 205 -22.43 5.40 -3.32
C THR A 205 -23.15 4.63 -4.41
N VAL A 206 -22.54 3.54 -4.85
CA VAL A 206 -23.19 2.50 -5.62
C VAL A 206 -23.01 1.21 -4.84
N PRO A 207 -24.07 0.66 -4.23
CA PRO A 207 -25.47 1.07 -4.37
C PRO A 207 -25.84 2.30 -3.51
N PRO A 208 -26.86 3.11 -3.89
CA PRO A 208 -27.11 4.45 -3.35
C PRO A 208 -27.67 4.49 -1.92
N GLU A 209 -28.18 3.38 -1.39
CA GLU A 209 -28.73 3.29 -0.05
C GLU A 209 -27.70 3.61 1.04
N ILE A 210 -26.42 3.26 0.83
CA ILE A 210 -25.34 3.49 1.79
C ILE A 210 -25.05 4.99 1.97
N ALA A 211 -25.16 5.78 0.90
CA ALA A 211 -25.00 7.23 0.97
C ALA A 211 -26.01 7.89 1.92
N GLY A 212 -27.17 7.25 2.15
CA GLY A 212 -28.16 7.73 3.11
C GLY A 212 -27.65 7.77 4.55
N GLU A 213 -26.80 6.81 4.94
CA GLU A 213 -26.19 6.72 6.27
C GLU A 213 -25.04 7.73 6.47
N LEU A 214 -24.50 8.27 5.38
CA LEU A 214 -23.39 9.22 5.38
C LEU A 214 -23.84 10.69 5.33
N ARG A 215 -25.15 10.95 5.30
CA ARG A 215 -25.68 12.31 5.20
C ARG A 215 -25.37 13.12 6.46
N GLY A 216 -24.75 14.28 6.28
CA GLY A 216 -24.39 15.16 7.39
C GLY A 216 -23.16 14.70 8.18
N LEU A 217 -22.45 13.67 7.72
CA LEU A 217 -21.17 13.28 8.30
C LEU A 217 -20.15 14.41 8.11
N ASP A 218 -19.58 14.89 9.21
CA ASP A 218 -18.48 15.85 9.17
C ASP A 218 -17.19 15.15 8.72
N VAL A 219 -16.58 15.70 7.66
CA VAL A 219 -15.35 15.19 7.04
C VAL A 219 -14.21 16.20 7.11
N SER A 220 -14.39 17.28 7.88
CA SER A 220 -13.41 18.35 8.03
C SER A 220 -12.18 17.92 8.84
N ALA A 221 -12.31 16.86 9.64
CA ALA A 221 -11.23 16.24 10.40
C ALA A 221 -10.93 14.83 9.88
N PRO A 222 -9.67 14.36 9.96
CA PRO A 222 -9.31 12.97 9.71
C PRO A 222 -10.18 12.04 10.55
N GLY A 223 -10.90 11.11 9.91
CA GLY A 223 -11.72 10.14 10.63
C GLY A 223 -10.92 9.34 11.67
N ALA A 224 -11.62 8.73 12.61
CA ALA A 224 -10.96 7.89 13.60
C ALA A 224 -10.35 6.63 12.95
N ALA A 225 -9.42 5.98 13.65
CA ALA A 225 -8.82 4.73 13.18
C ALA A 225 -9.88 3.66 12.90
N PRO A 226 -9.66 2.75 11.93
CA PRO A 226 -10.62 1.68 11.66
C PRO A 226 -10.90 0.89 12.93
N GLY A 227 -12.18 0.70 13.28
CA GLY A 227 -12.59 -0.05 14.48
C GLY A 227 -12.47 0.69 15.81
N SER A 228 -12.07 1.97 15.82
CA SER A 228 -12.21 2.81 17.01
C SER A 228 -13.69 3.21 17.18
N VAL A 229 -14.24 2.98 18.37
CA VAL A 229 -15.62 3.36 18.68
C VAL A 229 -15.69 4.88 18.73
N VAL A 230 -16.39 5.50 17.77
CA VAL A 230 -16.78 6.92 17.86
C VAL A 230 -17.84 7.01 18.94
N THR A 231 -17.42 7.18 20.20
CA THR A 231 -18.33 7.60 21.26
C THR A 231 -18.67 9.06 20.99
N GLY A 232 -19.84 9.31 20.39
CA GLY A 232 -20.39 10.66 20.32
C GLY A 232 -20.61 11.19 21.73
N GLY A 233 -19.84 12.20 22.12
CA GLY A 233 -19.97 12.88 23.40
C GLY A 233 -19.01 14.06 23.47
N ASP A 234 -19.55 15.23 23.84
CA ASP A 234 -18.89 16.52 24.03
C ASP A 234 -17.48 16.50 24.67
N PRO A 235 -16.65 17.55 24.47
CA PRO A 235 -15.35 17.65 25.12
C PRO A 235 -15.53 17.90 26.63
N GLU A 236 -15.42 16.85 27.43
CA GLU A 236 -15.25 16.99 28.88
C GLU A 236 -13.80 17.45 29.17
N PRO A 237 -13.58 18.55 29.91
CA PRO A 237 -12.24 19.07 30.15
C PRO A 237 -11.46 18.14 31.07
N ALA A 238 -10.24 17.81 30.65
CA ALA A 238 -9.29 17.04 31.44
C ALA A 238 -9.04 17.71 32.80
N THR A 239 -9.59 17.12 33.86
CA THR A 239 -9.11 17.37 35.23
C THR A 239 -8.18 16.22 35.61
N GLN A 240 -6.91 16.55 35.74
CA GLN A 240 -5.87 15.69 36.31
C GLN A 240 -6.26 15.28 37.74
N ALA A 241 -6.25 13.98 38.01
CA ALA A 241 -6.08 13.45 39.35
C ALA A 241 -4.95 12.42 39.32
N ALA A 242 -3.88 12.71 40.07
CA ALA A 242 -2.75 11.83 40.34
C ALA A 242 -3.14 10.72 41.36
N PRO A 243 -2.30 9.68 41.56
CA PRO A 243 -2.75 8.31 41.77
C PRO A 243 -2.83 7.89 43.23
N ASP A 244 -3.74 6.96 43.53
CA ASP A 244 -3.62 6.03 44.65
C ASP A 244 -3.76 4.60 44.13
N GLY A 245 -2.76 3.77 44.44
CA GLY A 245 -2.68 2.37 44.03
C GLY A 245 -3.47 1.43 44.95
N ASP A 246 -3.95 0.30 44.42
CA ASP A 246 -3.26 -0.98 44.53
C ASP A 246 -3.99 -2.05 43.67
N SER A 247 -3.16 -2.97 43.18
CA SER A 247 -3.32 -4.24 42.47
C SER A 247 -4.69 -4.93 42.35
N GLY A 248 -5.01 -5.22 41.08
CA GLY A 248 -5.87 -6.32 40.66
C GLY A 248 -5.26 -7.02 39.44
N SER A 249 -4.41 -8.01 39.70
CA SER A 249 -3.83 -8.91 38.70
C SER A 249 -4.91 -9.57 37.84
N SER A 250 -4.90 -9.34 36.52
CA SER A 250 -5.41 -10.31 35.55
C SER A 250 -4.29 -10.68 34.58
N SER A 251 -3.54 -11.70 35.00
CA SER A 251 -2.81 -12.57 34.12
C SER A 251 -3.73 -13.05 32.98
N ASN A 252 -3.35 -12.82 31.73
CA ASN A 252 -3.58 -13.80 30.68
C ASN A 252 -2.36 -13.85 29.77
N ALA A 253 -1.65 -14.95 29.94
CA ALA A 253 -0.38 -15.27 29.34
C ALA A 253 -0.49 -15.47 27.82
N LYS A 254 0.36 -14.74 27.09
CA LYS A 254 1.33 -15.29 26.13
C LYS A 254 0.98 -16.65 25.50
N TRP A 255 0.33 -16.62 24.32
CA TRP A 255 0.21 -17.72 23.36
C TRP A 255 1.12 -17.46 22.14
N TRP A 256 2.42 -17.53 22.36
CA TRP A 256 3.43 -17.54 21.31
C TRP A 256 3.54 -18.96 20.73
N ALA A 257 3.86 -19.05 19.43
CA ALA A 257 4.16 -20.24 18.62
C ALA A 257 2.99 -20.84 17.82
N LEU A 258 2.93 -20.51 16.52
CA LEU A 258 3.33 -21.40 15.41
C LEU A 258 3.31 -20.64 14.06
N PRO A 259 4.10 -21.06 13.05
CA PRO A 259 4.55 -20.21 11.95
C PRO A 259 3.58 -20.24 10.75
N ILE A 260 3.08 -19.08 10.34
CA ILE A 260 2.40 -18.90 9.02
C ILE A 260 3.30 -18.04 8.11
N GLY A 261 4.59 -18.32 8.15
CA GLY A 261 5.61 -17.68 7.30
C GLY A 261 5.92 -18.44 6.00
N LEU A 262 5.10 -19.42 5.59
CA LEU A 262 5.46 -20.29 4.46
C LEU A 262 4.26 -20.82 3.65
N VAL A 263 3.35 -19.94 3.20
CA VAL A 263 2.42 -20.26 2.08
C VAL A 263 2.35 -19.18 1.00
N ILE A 264 2.86 -17.96 1.17
CA ILE A 264 2.83 -16.95 0.09
C ILE A 264 4.13 -17.00 -0.73
N ALA A 265 4.34 -18.14 -1.36
CA ALA A 265 5.25 -18.30 -2.49
C ALA A 265 4.64 -19.28 -3.51
N ALA A 266 3.33 -19.19 -3.76
CA ALA A 266 2.67 -19.96 -4.83
C ALA A 266 1.27 -19.44 -5.21
N VAL A 267 1.05 -18.12 -5.37
CA VAL A 267 -0.17 -17.63 -6.08
C VAL A 267 0.09 -16.47 -7.06
N ALA A 268 1.23 -15.76 -6.97
CA ALA A 268 1.61 -14.78 -8.00
C ALA A 268 2.06 -15.39 -9.35
N GLY A 269 2.07 -16.73 -9.48
CA GLY A 269 2.48 -17.45 -10.70
C GLY A 269 1.35 -17.93 -11.61
N LEU A 270 0.07 -17.72 -11.27
CA LEU A 270 -1.07 -18.27 -12.03
C LEU A 270 -2.02 -17.22 -12.63
N LEU A 271 -1.53 -16.01 -12.94
CA LEU A 271 -2.26 -15.04 -13.78
C LEU A 271 -1.45 -14.52 -14.98
N ALA A 272 -0.32 -15.15 -15.30
CA ALA A 272 0.46 -14.87 -16.52
C ALA A 272 0.44 -16.02 -17.56
N ALA A 273 -0.45 -17.01 -17.41
CA ALA A 273 -0.52 -18.17 -18.31
C ALA A 273 -1.91 -18.40 -18.94
N MET A 274 -2.74 -17.36 -19.07
CA MET A 274 -4.01 -17.42 -19.83
C MET A 274 -4.17 -16.33 -20.89
N VAL A 275 -3.06 -15.94 -21.53
CA VAL A 275 -3.07 -15.36 -22.89
C VAL A 275 -2.00 -16.10 -23.69
N GLY A 276 -2.31 -17.30 -24.17
CA GLY A 276 -1.33 -18.03 -24.97
C GLY A 276 -1.57 -19.51 -25.22
N ARG A 277 -2.80 -20.01 -25.28
CA ARG A 277 -3.04 -21.33 -25.90
C ARG A 277 -4.51 -21.49 -26.30
N GLY A 278 -4.80 -21.13 -27.53
CA GLY A 278 -6.14 -21.23 -28.10
C GLY A 278 -6.13 -21.02 -29.60
N ARG A 279 -5.40 -21.86 -30.34
CA ARG A 279 -5.78 -22.21 -31.71
C ARG A 279 -5.30 -23.62 -32.00
N GLY A 280 -6.30 -24.51 -32.04
CA GLY A 280 -6.14 -25.93 -32.23
C GLY A 280 -5.66 -26.28 -33.64
N GLU A 281 -5.02 -27.43 -33.66
CA GLU A 281 -4.59 -28.21 -34.80
C GLU A 281 -5.79 -28.67 -35.64
N HIS A 282 -5.63 -28.70 -36.96
CA HIS A 282 -6.29 -29.68 -37.82
C HIS A 282 -5.35 -30.09 -38.94
N GLY A 283 -5.11 -31.40 -39.06
CA GLY A 283 -4.72 -32.02 -40.32
C GLY A 283 -3.48 -32.90 -40.27
N ALA A 284 -3.62 -34.11 -39.74
CA ALA A 284 -2.68 -35.19 -39.97
C ALA A 284 -2.80 -35.78 -41.40
N SER A 285 -1.64 -36.16 -41.94
CA SER A 285 -1.41 -37.20 -42.96
C SER A 285 -1.91 -37.00 -44.39
N GLY A 286 -0.95 -36.74 -45.29
CA GLY A 286 -1.05 -37.00 -46.73
C GLY A 286 0.33 -37.33 -47.32
N ARG A 287 0.62 -38.62 -47.47
CA ARG A 287 1.81 -39.17 -48.14
C ARG A 287 1.58 -39.13 -49.65
N GLY A 288 2.49 -38.54 -50.43
CA GLY A 288 2.42 -38.58 -51.91
C GLY A 288 3.66 -38.00 -52.59
N THR A 289 4.41 -38.86 -53.28
CA THR A 289 5.54 -38.58 -54.17
C THR A 289 5.14 -37.84 -55.46
N PRO A 290 6.06 -37.17 -56.17
CA PRO A 290 5.75 -36.45 -57.40
C PRO A 290 5.98 -37.31 -58.66
N VAL A 291 5.05 -37.24 -59.62
CA VAL A 291 5.24 -37.64 -61.04
C VAL A 291 4.46 -36.65 -61.93
N PRO A 292 5.00 -36.17 -63.08
CA PRO A 292 4.36 -35.15 -63.91
C PRO A 292 3.68 -35.69 -65.18
N ALA A 293 3.01 -34.76 -65.89
CA ALA A 293 2.53 -34.77 -67.29
C ALA A 293 1.09 -35.26 -67.58
N GLY A 294 0.34 -34.46 -68.35
CA GLY A 294 -0.91 -34.90 -68.99
C GLY A 294 -1.96 -33.83 -69.31
N SER A 295 -1.69 -33.04 -70.37
CA SER A 295 -2.57 -32.40 -71.36
C SER A 295 -4.12 -32.49 -71.32
N ALA A 296 -4.72 -31.37 -71.78
CA ALA A 296 -6.02 -31.17 -72.49
C ALA A 296 -7.31 -31.26 -71.65
N GLY A 297 -8.37 -30.46 -71.86
CA GLY A 297 -8.68 -29.40 -72.80
C GLY A 297 -10.13 -28.91 -72.58
N THR A 298 -10.44 -27.69 -73.04
CA THR A 298 -11.73 -27.18 -73.54
C THR A 298 -13.03 -27.36 -72.74
N ALA A 299 -13.68 -26.25 -72.35
CA ALA A 299 -14.92 -25.73 -72.97
C ALA A 299 -15.81 -24.93 -71.99
N GLN A 300 -16.20 -23.74 -72.44
CA GLN A 300 -17.27 -22.84 -71.96
C GLN A 300 -18.47 -22.98 -72.94
N PRO A 301 -19.68 -22.33 -72.87
CA PRO A 301 -20.42 -21.51 -71.87
C PRO A 301 -21.92 -21.91 -71.67
N ARG A 302 -22.68 -21.02 -70.96
CA ARG A 302 -24.14 -20.71 -70.99
C ARG A 302 -24.85 -21.17 -69.72
N GLY A 303 -25.72 -20.41 -69.06
CA GLY A 303 -26.36 -19.11 -69.28
C GLY A 303 -27.57 -19.07 -68.32
N GLY A 304 -28.06 -17.89 -67.93
CA GLY A 304 -29.33 -17.80 -67.18
C GLY A 304 -29.41 -16.64 -66.19
N SER A 305 -30.04 -15.57 -66.66
CA SER A 305 -30.47 -14.37 -65.94
C SER A 305 -31.57 -14.64 -64.89
N HIS A 306 -31.77 -13.70 -63.95
CA HIS A 306 -33.00 -13.24 -63.25
C HIS A 306 -32.56 -12.65 -61.87
N VAL A 307 -32.39 -11.34 -61.66
CA VAL A 307 -33.33 -10.18 -61.55
C VAL A 307 -34.32 -10.25 -60.36
N ALA A 308 -34.03 -9.40 -59.35
CA ALA A 308 -34.89 -8.53 -58.49
C ALA A 308 -36.04 -9.18 -57.66
N THR A 309 -36.43 -8.79 -56.42
CA THR A 309 -36.59 -7.48 -55.72
C THR A 309 -36.86 -7.76 -54.21
N PRO A 310 -36.64 -6.81 -53.27
CA PRO A 310 -36.90 -6.96 -51.82
C PRO A 310 -38.29 -6.46 -51.36
N GLN A 311 -38.80 -6.94 -50.21
CA GLN A 311 -39.91 -6.36 -49.44
C GLN A 311 -39.41 -5.97 -48.03
N GLN A 312 -39.41 -4.68 -47.61
CA GLN A 312 -40.53 -3.88 -47.02
C GLN A 312 -41.06 -4.52 -45.72
N VAL A 313 -40.58 -4.12 -44.53
CA VAL A 313 -41.05 -3.04 -43.63
C VAL A 313 -42.51 -3.21 -43.15
N HIS A 314 -42.65 -3.47 -41.83
CA HIS A 314 -43.78 -2.98 -41.03
C HIS A 314 -43.29 -2.67 -39.61
N THR A 315 -43.32 -1.38 -39.27
CA THR A 315 -43.36 -0.85 -37.92
C THR A 315 -44.80 -0.94 -37.42
N ASP A 316 -45.01 -1.39 -36.19
CA ASP A 316 -46.27 -1.11 -35.49
C ASP A 316 -45.99 -0.50 -34.12
N THR A 317 -46.69 0.60 -33.86
CA THR A 317 -46.57 1.49 -32.69
C THR A 317 -47.93 1.46 -32.01
N GLY A 318 -48.00 0.93 -30.78
CA GLY A 318 -49.25 0.84 -30.01
C GLY A 318 -49.13 1.56 -28.67
N THR A 319 -49.72 2.75 -28.59
CA THR A 319 -49.84 3.66 -27.46
C THR A 319 -51.07 3.33 -26.58
N THR A 320 -50.85 3.19 -25.26
CA THR A 320 -51.65 3.65 -24.08
C THR A 320 -53.19 3.48 -24.01
N ARG A 321 -53.70 2.85 -22.93
CA ARG A 321 -54.66 3.44 -21.94
C ARG A 321 -55.26 2.44 -20.92
N ASN A 322 -55.28 2.90 -19.66
CA ASN A 322 -56.27 2.71 -18.58
C ASN A 322 -56.91 1.33 -18.34
N LEU A 323 -56.59 0.68 -17.21
CA LEU A 323 -57.27 0.77 -15.90
C LEU A 323 -56.44 -0.02 -14.87
#